data_AF-A0A441TP23-F1
#
_entry.id   AF-A0A441TP23-F1
#
_cell.length_a   1.000
_cell.length_b   1.000
_cell.length_c   1.000
_cell.angle_alpha   90.00
_cell.angle_beta   90.00
_cell.angle_gamma   90.00
#
_symmetry.space_group_name_H-M   'P 1'
#
loop_
_entity.id
_entity.type
_entity.pdbx_description
1 polymer ?
#
loop_
_entity_poly.entity_id
_entity_poly.type
_entity_poly.pdbx_seq_one_letter_code
_entity_poly.pdbx_strand_id
1 'polypeptide(L)' 'MTIQSRQASDSRSAVPPVERPSAKAHVIKADAEAIAVAEKLAAEFARDASKRDRERIWPKEELDAFSQSGLWSINVPK' A
#
# COMPACT_ATOMS: atom_id res chain seq x y z
N MET A 1 -16.66 -41.58 -12.66
CA MET A 1 -15.53 -41.08 -11.87
C MET A 1 -14.42 -40.72 -12.84
N THR A 2 -14.34 -39.45 -13.25
CA THR A 2 -13.38 -39.00 -14.26
C THR A 2 -12.61 -37.84 -13.66
N ILE A 3 -11.39 -38.10 -13.20
CA ILE A 3 -10.48 -37.06 -12.73
C ILE A 3 -9.82 -36.47 -13.97
N GLN A 4 -10.23 -35.27 -14.38
CA GLN A 4 -9.48 -34.52 -15.38
C GLN A 4 -8.20 -33.98 -14.74
N SER A 5 -7.07 -34.54 -15.17
CA SER A 5 -5.73 -34.05 -14.89
C SER A 5 -5.49 -32.72 -15.63
N ARG A 6 -5.77 -31.60 -14.97
CA ARG A 6 -5.32 -30.28 -15.44
C ARG A 6 -3.80 -30.22 -15.34
N GLN A 7 -3.12 -30.18 -16.48
CA GLN A 7 -1.69 -29.92 -16.57
C GLN A 7 -1.37 -28.55 -15.94
N ALA A 8 -0.41 -28.53 -15.02
CA ALA A 8 0.06 -27.35 -14.30
C ALA A 8 1.03 -26.50 -15.14
N SER A 9 0.64 -26.14 -16.37
CA SER A 9 1.52 -25.44 -17.31
C SER A 9 1.48 -23.92 -17.22
N ASP A 10 0.64 -23.32 -16.36
CA ASP A 10 0.43 -21.86 -16.35
C ASP A 10 0.32 -21.24 -14.94
N SER A 11 0.84 -21.93 -13.92
CA SER A 11 0.74 -21.52 -12.52
C SER A 11 1.97 -20.79 -11.96
N ARG A 12 2.92 -20.42 -12.83
CA ARG A 12 4.18 -19.74 -12.44
C ARG A 12 4.40 -18.40 -13.18
N SER A 13 3.35 -17.76 -13.68
CA SER A 13 3.49 -16.39 -14.18
C SER A 13 3.69 -15.44 -12.99
N ALA A 14 4.81 -14.70 -12.98
CA ALA A 14 5.10 -13.74 -11.92
C ALA A 14 4.12 -12.56 -11.99
N VAL A 15 3.65 -12.09 -10.83
CA VAL A 15 2.84 -10.87 -10.78
C VAL A 15 3.69 -9.71 -11.30
N PRO A 16 3.21 -8.96 -12.32
CA PRO A 16 3.95 -7.82 -12.83
C PRO A 16 4.19 -6.79 -11.71
N PRO A 17 5.40 -6.20 -11.64
CA PRO A 17 5.74 -5.28 -10.56
C PRO A 17 4.90 -4.00 -10.63
N VAL A 18 4.44 -3.53 -9.48
CA VAL A 18 3.86 -2.20 -9.35
C VAL A 18 4.98 -1.16 -9.48
N GLU A 19 4.73 -0.11 -10.25
CA GLU A 19 5.67 1.02 -10.37
C GLU A 19 5.96 1.61 -8.99
N ARG A 20 7.24 1.86 -8.72
CA ARG A 20 7.68 2.43 -7.44
C ARG A 20 7.68 3.96 -7.53
N PRO A 21 7.37 4.66 -6.43
CA PRO A 21 7.61 6.09 -6.34
C PRO A 21 9.09 6.41 -6.64
N SER A 22 9.34 7.45 -7.42
CA SER A 22 10.70 7.88 -7.80
C SER A 22 11.39 8.73 -6.72
N ALA A 23 10.61 9.32 -5.83
CA ALA A 23 11.09 10.13 -4.72
C ALA A 23 11.53 9.26 -3.53
N LYS A 24 12.44 9.80 -2.72
CA LYS A 24 12.75 9.21 -1.42
C LYS A 24 11.60 9.52 -0.46
N ALA A 25 11.25 8.53 0.37
CA ALA A 25 10.29 8.71 1.43
C ALA A 25 10.75 9.81 2.41
N HIS A 26 9.78 10.51 2.96
CA HIS A 26 10.01 11.51 3.99
C HIS A 26 10.58 10.86 5.26
N VAL A 27 11.53 11.54 5.90
CA VAL A 27 12.15 11.07 7.15
C VAL A 27 11.57 11.85 8.31
N ILE A 28 10.68 11.20 9.05
CA ILE A 28 10.08 11.73 10.27
C ILE A 28 11.16 11.82 11.37
N LYS A 29 11.25 12.97 12.02
CA LYS A 29 12.29 13.27 13.03
C LYS A 29 11.75 13.33 14.45
N ALA A 30 10.43 13.46 14.62
CA ALA A 30 9.78 13.59 15.93
C ALA A 30 8.39 12.96 15.96
N ASP A 31 7.95 12.55 17.15
CA ASP A 31 6.66 11.89 17.36
C ASP A 31 5.48 12.80 16.99
N ALA A 32 5.57 14.10 17.31
CA ALA A 32 4.55 15.08 16.96
C ALA A 32 4.38 15.23 15.44
N GLU A 33 5.47 15.13 14.69
CA GLU A 33 5.45 15.14 13.22
C GLU A 33 4.77 13.87 12.69
N ALA A 34 5.06 12.70 13.29
CA ALA A 34 4.40 11.46 12.91
C ALA A 34 2.88 11.54 13.07
N ILE A 35 2.42 12.03 14.23
CA ILE A 35 0.99 12.18 14.51
C ILE A 35 0.35 13.14 13.51
N ALA A 36 0.96 14.30 13.27
CA ALA A 36 0.43 15.28 12.32
C ALA A 36 0.33 14.72 10.89
N VAL A 37 1.33 13.96 10.44
CA VAL A 37 1.30 13.30 9.12
C VAL A 37 0.23 12.21 9.07
N ALA A 38 0.07 11.43 10.13
CA ALA A 38 -0.95 10.40 10.23
C ALA A 38 -2.37 10.99 10.19
N GLU A 39 -2.62 12.07 10.94
CA GLU A 39 -3.92 12.76 10.95
C GLU A 39 -4.27 13.33 9.57
N LYS A 40 -3.27 13.93 8.89
CA LYS A 40 -3.45 14.44 7.52
C LYS A 40 -3.86 13.32 6.56
N LEU A 41 -3.12 12.22 6.55
CA LEU A 41 -3.42 11.08 5.66
C LEU A 41 -4.76 10.42 6.01
N ALA A 42 -5.10 10.34 7.30
CA ALA A 42 -6.39 9.82 7.74
C ALA A 42 -7.56 10.65 7.20
N ALA A 43 -7.45 11.99 7.26
CA ALA A 43 -8.46 12.88 6.72
C ALA A 43 -8.61 12.73 5.19
N GLU A 44 -7.50 12.54 4.47
CA GLU A 44 -7.50 12.31 3.03
C GLU A 44 -8.14 10.96 2.67
N PHE A 45 -7.73 9.88 3.33
CA PHE A 45 -8.19 8.52 3.02
C PHE A 45 -9.63 8.25 3.44
N ALA A 46 -10.11 8.91 4.50
CA ALA A 46 -11.48 8.74 5.00
C ALA A 46 -12.55 9.12 3.96
N ARG A 47 -12.23 10.03 3.02
CA ARG A 47 -13.17 10.54 2.02
C ARG A 47 -13.70 9.44 1.10
N ASP A 48 -12.82 8.55 0.65
CA ASP A 48 -13.14 7.51 -0.33
C ASP A 48 -13.08 6.08 0.25
N ALA A 49 -12.75 5.93 1.54
CA ALA A 49 -12.60 4.63 2.21
C ALA A 49 -13.81 3.71 2.04
N SER A 50 -15.03 4.19 2.28
CA SER A 50 -16.25 3.37 2.16
C SER A 50 -16.52 2.93 0.72
N LYS A 51 -16.22 3.80 -0.27
CA LYS A 51 -16.37 3.46 -1.68
C LYS A 51 -15.38 2.39 -2.08
N ARG A 52 -14.11 2.59 -1.71
CA ARG A 52 -13.01 1.66 -2.00
C ARG A 52 -13.27 0.28 -1.43
N ASP A 53 -13.73 0.19 -0.19
CA ASP A 53 -14.07 -1.08 0.45
C ASP A 53 -15.22 -1.79 -0.28
N ARG A 54 -16.31 -1.07 -0.56
CA ARG A 54 -17.49 -1.61 -1.24
C ARG A 54 -17.20 -2.09 -2.65
N GLU A 55 -16.42 -1.33 -3.41
CA GLU A 55 -16.13 -1.59 -4.83
C GLU A 55 -14.87 -2.46 -5.02
N ARG A 56 -14.19 -2.85 -3.93
CA ARG A 56 -12.90 -3.56 -3.93
C ARG A 56 -11.86 -2.89 -4.85
N ILE A 57 -11.80 -1.57 -4.77
CA ILE A 57 -10.83 -0.77 -5.53
C ILE A 57 -9.44 -0.99 -4.94
N TRP A 58 -8.45 -1.19 -5.81
CA TRP A 58 -7.05 -1.28 -5.43
C TRP A 58 -6.48 0.12 -5.09
N PRO A 59 -6.11 0.42 -3.84
CA PRO A 59 -5.61 1.73 -3.42
C PRO A 59 -4.13 1.94 -3.73
N LYS A 60 -3.77 2.04 -5.02
CA LYS A 60 -2.36 2.28 -5.37
C LYS A 60 -1.88 3.64 -4.83
N GLU A 61 -2.66 4.69 -5.04
CA GLU A 61 -2.26 6.06 -4.70
C GLU A 61 -2.12 6.27 -3.18
N GLU A 62 -3.08 5.76 -2.40
CA GLU A 62 -3.01 5.86 -0.93
C GLU A 62 -1.86 5.03 -0.36
N LEU A 63 -1.56 3.87 -0.97
CA LEU A 63 -0.43 3.03 -0.56
C LEU A 63 0.90 3.74 -0.85
N ASP A 64 1.03 4.35 -2.02
CA ASP A 64 2.21 5.12 -2.39
C ASP A 64 2.37 6.33 -1.46
N ALA A 65 1.29 7.08 -1.17
CA ALA A 65 1.31 8.20 -0.24
C ALA A 65 1.72 7.77 1.17
N PHE A 66 1.18 6.65 1.68
CA PHE A 66 1.53 6.13 2.99
C PHE A 66 2.99 5.65 3.03
N SER A 67 3.44 4.95 1.99
CA SER A 67 4.83 4.50 1.86
C SER A 67 5.80 5.69 1.84
N GLN A 68 5.46 6.77 1.14
CA GLN A 68 6.28 7.99 1.04
C GLN A 68 6.23 8.88 2.29
N SER A 69 5.27 8.68 3.20
CA SER A 69 5.12 9.49 4.40
C SER A 69 6.22 9.27 5.47
N GLY A 70 6.91 8.13 5.41
CA GLY A 70 7.87 7.72 6.44
C GLY A 70 7.25 7.01 7.65
N LEU A 71 5.91 6.94 7.74
CA LEU A 71 5.21 6.34 8.89
C LEU A 71 5.51 4.85 9.06
N TRP A 72 5.74 4.09 7.98
CA TRP A 72 6.12 2.67 8.07
C TRP A 72 7.46 2.43 8.76
N SER A 73 8.34 3.42 8.77
CA SER A 73 9.68 3.29 9.33
C SER A 73 9.81 3.87 10.74
N ILE A 74 8.72 4.28 11.38
CA ILE A 74 8.79 4.92 12.71
C ILE A 74 9.38 4.01 13.80
N ASN A 75 9.19 2.69 13.67
CA ASN A 75 9.74 1.70 14.60
C ASN A 75 11.09 1.12 14.14
N VAL A 76 11.64 1.59 13.02
CA VAL A 76 12.90 1.10 12.47
C VAL A 76 14.04 1.95 13.07
N PRO A 77 15.06 1.34 13.70
CA PRO A 77 16.23 2.05 14.18
C PRO A 77 16.97 2.78 13.05
N LYS A 78 17.60 3.91 13.39
CA LYS A 78 18.41 4.70 12.45
C LYS A 78 19.72 4.00 12.08
#